data_AF-A0A376S8R9-F1
#
_entry.id   AF-A0A376S8R9-F1
#
_cell.length_a   1.000
_cell.length_b   1.000
_cell.length_c   1.000
_cell.angle_alpha   90.00
_cell.angle_beta   90.00
_cell.angle_gamma   90.00
#
_symmetry.space_group_name_H-M   'P 1'
#
loop_
_entity.id
_entity.type
_entity.pdbx_description
1 polymer ?
#
loop_
_entity_poly.entity_id
_entity_poly.type
_entity_poly.pdbx_seq_one_letter_code
_entity_poly.pdbx_strand_id
1 'polypeptide(L)' 'MSEKSIVQEARDIQLAMELITLGARLQMLESETQLSRGRLIKTL' A
#
# COMPACT_ATOMS: atom_id res chain seq x y z
N MET A 1 -0.35 18.91 11.19
CA MET A 1 -0.81 17.72 10.43
C MET A 1 0.26 17.42 9.43
N SER A 2 1.04 16.39 9.72
CA SER A 2 2.33 16.10 9.08
C SER A 2 2.15 15.87 7.59
N GLU A 3 2.90 16.61 6.78
CA GLU A 3 3.09 16.35 5.35
C GLU A 3 3.53 14.89 5.21
N LYS A 4 2.59 14.00 4.86
CA LYS A 4 2.94 12.62 4.47
C LYS A 4 3.86 12.80 3.27
N SER A 5 5.15 12.59 3.49
CA SER A 5 6.18 12.74 2.47
C SER A 5 5.77 11.90 1.26
N ILE A 6 5.75 12.50 0.07
CA ILE A 6 5.50 11.82 -1.22
C ILE A 6 6.39 10.57 -1.35
N VAL A 7 7.60 10.63 -0.78
CA VAL A 7 8.54 9.51 -0.72
C VAL A 7 8.01 8.35 0.12
N GLN A 8 7.34 8.63 1.24
CA GLN A 8 6.74 7.59 2.07
C GLN A 8 5.57 6.92 1.35
N GLU A 9 4.73 7.73 0.69
CA GLU A 9 3.60 7.21 -0.09
C GLU A 9 4.07 6.35 -1.28
N ALA A 10 5.16 6.73 -1.95
CA ALA A 10 5.79 5.93 -2.98
C ALA A 10 6.31 4.58 -2.45
N ARG A 11 6.91 4.55 -1.24
CA ARG A 11 7.36 3.31 -0.60
C ARG A 11 6.19 2.40 -0.25
N ASP A 12 5.11 2.95 0.30
CA ASP A 12 3.92 2.17 0.65
C ASP A 12 3.29 1.53 -0.59
N ILE A 13 3.28 2.25 -1.73
CA ILE A 13 2.83 1.73 -3.03
C ILE A 13 3.74 0.61 -3.54
N GLN A 14 5.06 0.79 -3.49
CA GLN A 14 6.01 -0.25 -3.90
C GLN A 14 5.87 -1.51 -3.06
N LEU A 15 5.74 -1.37 -1.73
CA LEU A 15 5.52 -2.48 -0.83
C LEU A 15 4.20 -3.21 -1.13
N ALA A 16 3.13 -2.46 -1.40
CA ALA A 16 1.86 -3.05 -1.81
C ALA A 16 1.99 -3.85 -3.11
N MET A 17 2.70 -3.32 -4.11
CA MET A 17 2.95 -4.00 -5.39
C MET A 17 3.75 -5.30 -5.22
N GLU A 18 4.80 -5.28 -4.40
CA GLU A 18 5.60 -6.48 -4.11
C GLU A 18 4.74 -7.54 -3.43
N LEU A 19 3.98 -7.16 -2.41
CA LEU A 19 3.09 -8.07 -1.70
C LEU A 19 2.00 -8.65 -2.62
N ILE A 20 1.41 -7.86 -3.50
CA ILE A 20 0.47 -8.35 -4.53
C ILE A 20 1.14 -9.36 -5.46
N THR A 21 2.36 -9.06 -5.91
CA THR A 21 3.13 -9.95 -6.79
C THR A 21 3.47 -11.28 -6.11
N LEU A 22 3.70 -11.25 -4.80
CA LEU A 22 3.91 -12.44 -3.96
C LEU A 22 2.60 -13.20 -3.63
N GLY A 23 1.44 -12.71 -4.07
CA GLY A 23 0.14 -13.34 -3.81
C GLY A 23 -0.44 -13.02 -2.43
N ALA A 24 0.00 -11.93 -1.80
CA ALA A 24 -0.55 -11.48 -0.53
C ALA A 24 -2.04 -11.12 -0.68
N ARG A 25 -2.84 -11.47 0.35
CA ARG A 25 -4.27 -11.16 0.38
C ARG A 25 -4.49 -9.71 0.77
N LEU A 26 -5.62 -9.15 0.34
CA LEU A 26 -6.02 -7.76 0.63
C LEU A 26 -5.91 -7.38 2.12
N GLN A 27 -6.26 -8.30 3.03
CA GLN A 27 -6.17 -8.09 4.48
C GLN A 27 -4.73 -7.91 4.98
N MET A 28 -3.76 -8.57 4.36
CA MET A 28 -2.34 -8.39 4.68
C MET A 28 -1.83 -7.06 4.14
N LEU A 29 -2.23 -6.69 2.92
CA LEU A 29 -1.90 -5.38 2.35
C LEU A 29 -2.45 -4.21 3.20
N GLU A 30 -3.66 -4.35 3.75
CA GLU A 30 -4.25 -3.36 4.68
C GLU A 30 -3.49 -3.24 6.01
N SER A 31 -2.85 -4.32 6.47
CA SER A 31 -2.12 -4.33 7.74
C SER A 31 -0.67 -3.87 7.59
N GLU A 32 -0.03 -4.19 6.47
CA GLU A 32 1.39 -3.92 6.21
C GLU A 32 1.63 -2.59 5.49
N THR A 33 0.60 -1.99 4.89
CA THR A 33 0.72 -0.70 4.18
C THR A 33 -0.18 0.37 4.81
N GLN A 34 0.25 1.63 4.78
CA GLN A 34 -0.56 2.77 5.22
C GLN A 34 -1.60 3.20 4.15
N LEU A 35 -1.85 2.34 3.16
CA LEU A 35 -2.81 2.59 2.08
C LEU A 35 -4.22 2.27 2.56
N SER A 36 -5.16 3.13 2.20
CA SER A 36 -6.58 2.88 2.44
C SER A 36 -7.09 1.80 1.49
N ARG A 37 -8.15 1.09 1.88
CA ARG A 37 -8.88 0.13 1.02
C ARG A 37 -9.13 0.66 -0.39
N GLY A 38 -9.59 1.90 -0.50
CA GLY A 38 -9.85 2.53 -1.79
C GLY A 38 -8.60 2.70 -2.67
N ARG A 39 -7.42 2.92 -2.06
CA ARG A 39 -6.15 2.96 -2.79
C ARG A 39 -5.69 1.56 -3.20
N LEU A 40 -5.82 0.57 -2.30
CA LEU A 40 -5.49 -0.82 -2.59
C LEU A 40 -6.33 -1.40 -3.73
N ILE A 41 -7.63 -1.13 -3.74
CA ILE A 41 -8.55 -1.53 -4.83
C ILE A 41 -8.23 -0.78 -6.14
N LYS A 42 -7.67 0.43 -6.07
CA LYS A 42 -7.25 1.19 -7.26
C LYS A 42 -5.91 0.69 -7.83
N THR A 43 -5.07 0.07 -7.00
CA THR A 43 -3.78 -0.51 -7.40
C THR A 43 -3.85 -1.99 -7.82
N LEU A 44 -4.92 -2.69 -7.44
CA LEU A 44 -5.28 -4.02 -7.94
C LEU A 44 -5.98 -3.90 -9.31
#